data_AF-G5J4R1-F1
#
_entry.id   AF-G5J4R1-F1
#
_cell.length_a   1.000
_cell.length_b   1.000
_cell.length_c   1.000
_cell.angle_alpha   90.00
_cell.angle_beta   90.00
_cell.angle_gamma   90.00
#
_symmetry.space_group_name_H-M   'P 1'
#
loop_
_entity.id
_entity.type
_entity.pdbx_description
1 polymer ?
#
loop_
_entity_poly.entity_id
_entity_poly.type
_entity_poly.pdbx_seq_one_letter_code
_entity_poly.pdbx_strand_id
1 'polypeptide(L)' 'MAKDKEQEIRLHFLAEAEEYLDNLESDLLGLGSNEVSGQKIDSMLRSAHSIKGGAAMMGFQTLS' A
#
# COMPACT_ATOMS: atom_id res chain seq x y z
N MET A 1 -26.61 2.75 -9.24
CA MET A 1 -26.27 3.89 -8.36
C MET A 1 -25.44 3.48 -7.15
N ALA A 2 -25.95 2.71 -6.18
CA ALA A 2 -25.15 2.33 -4.99
C ALA A 2 -24.00 1.35 -5.28
N LYS A 3 -24.24 0.35 -6.14
CA LYS A 3 -23.21 -0.61 -6.58
C LYS A 3 -22.07 0.06 -7.36
N ASP A 4 -22.40 1.07 -8.17
CA ASP A 4 -21.42 1.81 -8.97
C ASP A 4 -20.45 2.58 -8.05
N LYS A 5 -20.97 3.14 -6.95
CA LYS A 5 -20.16 3.85 -5.94
C LYS A 5 -19.24 2.92 -5.15
N GLU A 6 -19.72 1.72 -4.79
CA GLU A 6 -18.87 0.72 -4.12
C GLU A 6 -17.73 0.25 -5.05
N GLN A 7 -18.03 0.07 -6.34
CA GLN A 7 -17.03 -0.28 -7.33
C GLN A 7 -16.01 0.85 -7.54
N GLU A 8 -16.44 2.11 -7.60
CA GLU A 8 -15.56 3.28 -7.68
C GLU A 8 -14.59 3.34 -6.49
N ILE A 9 -15.09 3.13 -5.26
CA ILE A 9 -14.24 3.11 -4.06
C ILE A 9 -13.20 1.98 -4.12
N ARG A 10 -13.58 0.80 -4.62
CA ARG A 10 -12.63 -0.32 -4.78
C ARG A 10 -11.57 -0.03 -5.85
N LEU A 11 -11.92 0.65 -6.92
CA LEU A 11 -10.97 1.08 -7.95
C LEU A 11 -9.99 2.13 -7.41
N HIS A 12 -10.47 3.06 -6.58
CA HIS A 12 -9.60 3.99 -5.86
C HIS A 12 -8.62 3.27 -4.94
N PHE A 13 -9.10 2.31 -4.13
CA PHE A 13 -8.23 1.49 -3.29
C PHE A 13 -7.17 0.76 -4.13
N LEU A 14 -7.54 0.20 -5.28
CA LEU A 14 -6.59 -0.50 -6.14
C LEU A 14 -5.47 0.44 -6.63
N ALA A 15 -5.83 1.64 -7.09
CA ALA A 15 -4.85 2.63 -7.54
C ALA A 15 -3.91 3.09 -6.42
N GLU A 16 -4.44 3.32 -5.20
CA GLU A 16 -3.62 3.66 -4.03
C GLU A 16 -2.69 2.50 -3.63
N ALA A 17 -3.20 1.26 -3.67
CA ALA A 17 -2.41 0.09 -3.36
C ALA A 17 -1.25 -0.12 -4.33
N GLU A 18 -1.46 0.13 -5.64
CA GLU A 18 -0.41 0.12 -6.65
C GLU A 18 0.68 1.17 -6.33
N GLU A 19 0.30 2.40 -6.00
CA GLU A 19 1.28 3.45 -5.61
C GLU A 19 2.10 3.06 -4.36
N TYR A 20 1.45 2.47 -3.34
CA TYR A 20 2.17 2.00 -2.17
C TYR A 20 3.10 0.81 -2.45
N LEU A 21 2.72 -0.07 -3.37
CA LEU A 21 3.56 -1.19 -3.80
C LEU A 21 4.79 -0.71 -4.59
N ASP A 22 4.62 0.25 -5.50
CA ASP A 22 5.72 0.86 -6.25
C ASP A 22 6.74 1.53 -5.30
N ASN A 23 6.23 2.27 -4.30
CA ASN A 23 7.07 2.88 -3.27
C ASN A 23 7.81 1.82 -2.44
N LEU A 24 7.12 0.75 -2.04
CA LEU A 24 7.72 -0.35 -1.28
C LEU A 24 8.80 -1.08 -2.08
N GLU A 25 8.55 -1.35 -3.36
CA GLU A 25 9.52 -1.98 -4.27
C GLU A 25 10.78 -1.11 -4.42
N SER A 26 10.60 0.19 -4.70
CA SER A 26 11.71 1.14 -4.83
C SER A 26 12.57 1.21 -3.55
N ASP A 27 11.92 1.27 -2.39
CA ASP A 27 12.61 1.30 -1.09
C ASP A 27 13.39 0.00 -0.85
N LEU A 28 12.80 -1.15 -1.17
CA LEU A 28 13.42 -2.48 -1.05
C LEU A 28 14.62 -2.66 -1.99
N LEU A 29 14.49 -2.28 -3.26
CA LEU A 29 15.60 -2.30 -4.23
C LEU A 29 16.76 -1.42 -3.77
N GLY A 30 16.45 -0.32 -3.08
CA GLY A 30 17.44 0.59 -2.52
C GLY A 30 18.17 0.09 -1.26
N LEU A 31 17.82 -1.08 -0.70
CA LEU A 31 18.48 -1.64 0.49
C LEU A 31 19.83 -2.30 0.18
N GLY A 32 20.01 -2.85 -1.04
CA GLY A 32 21.24 -3.55 -1.42
C GLY A 32 22.48 -2.65 -1.58
N SER A 33 22.27 -1.34 -1.65
CA SER A 33 23.28 -0.38 -2.13
C SER A 33 23.83 0.55 -1.05
N ASN A 34 23.26 0.58 0.16
CA ASN A 34 23.62 1.52 1.25
C ASN A 34 23.29 0.95 2.64
N GLU A 35 23.83 1.56 3.70
CA GLU A 35 23.33 1.32 5.06
C GLU A 35 21.83 1.64 5.12
N VAL A 36 21.06 0.69 5.64
CA VAL A 36 19.61 0.84 5.80
C VAL A 36 19.34 1.88 6.89
N SER A 37 18.89 3.07 6.49
CA SER A 37 18.49 4.09 7.45
C SER A 37 17.13 3.76 8.07
N GLY A 38 16.92 4.14 9.32
CA GLY A 38 15.61 4.01 9.98
C GLY A 38 14.49 4.69 9.19
N GLN A 39 14.79 5.79 8.48
CA GLN A 39 13.82 6.48 7.62
C GLN A 39 13.30 5.63 6.46
N LYS A 40 14.17 4.79 5.85
CA LYS A 40 13.75 3.85 4.80
C LYS A 40 12.84 2.75 5.36
N ILE A 41 13.19 2.21 6.52
CA ILE A 41 12.35 1.21 7.20
C ILE A 41 10.98 1.82 7.52
N ASP A 42 10.96 3.04 8.06
CA ASP A 42 9.71 3.74 8.38
C ASP A 42 8.86 4.01 7.14
N SER A 43 9.48 4.31 6.00
CA SER A 43 8.80 4.50 4.71
C SER A 43 8.10 3.22 4.26
N MET A 44 8.84 2.10 4.19
CA MET A 44 8.31 0.79 3.84
C MET A 44 7.16 0.35 4.76
N LEU A 45 7.32 0.55 6.08
CA LEU A 45 6.29 0.22 7.07
C LEU A 45 5.02 1.04 6.85
N ARG A 46 5.13 2.33 6.49
CA ARG A 46 3.97 3.17 6.17
C ARG A 46 3.25 2.67 4.92
N SER A 47 3.96 2.37 3.84
CA SER A 47 3.36 1.81 2.61
C SER A 47 2.58 0.52 2.89
N ALA A 48 3.21 -0.42 3.60
CA ALA A 48 2.55 -1.67 4.00
C ALA A 48 1.35 -1.42 4.94
N HIS A 49 1.46 -0.47 5.87
CA HIS A 49 0.37 -0.13 6.79
C HIS A 49 -0.83 0.49 6.06
N SER A 50 -0.59 1.36 5.07
CA SER A 50 -1.65 1.98 4.27
C SER A 50 -2.40 0.94 3.44
N ILE A 51 -1.69 0.01 2.78
CA ILE A 51 -2.30 -1.11 2.03
C ILE A 51 -3.19 -1.94 2.96
N LYS A 52 -2.68 -2.31 4.14
CA LYS A 52 -3.43 -3.05 5.15
C LYS A 52 -4.71 -2.32 5.59
N GLY A 53 -4.58 -1.03 5.89
CA GLY A 53 -5.71 -0.18 6.31
C GLY A 53 -6.78 -0.07 5.23
N GLY A 54 -6.38 0.19 3.98
CA GLY A 54 -7.28 0.23 2.83
C GLY A 54 -7.98 -1.11 2.58
N ALA A 55 -7.24 -2.22 2.68
CA ALA A 55 -7.79 -3.57 2.55
C ALA A 55 -8.84 -3.86 3.63
N ALA A 56 -8.59 -3.46 4.88
CA ALA A 56 -9.54 -3.59 5.97
C ALA A 56 -10.82 -2.79 5.72
N MET A 57 -10.70 -1.56 5.22
CA MET A 57 -11.84 -0.70 4.86
C MET A 57 -12.67 -1.32 3.73
N MET A 58 -12.04 -2.05 2.81
CA MET A 58 -12.72 -2.75 1.71
C MET A 58 -13.29 -4.13 2.11
N GLY A 59 -12.99 -4.61 3.32
CA GLY A 59 -13.39 -5.92 3.81
C GLY A 59 -12.56 -7.08 3.25
N PHE A 60 -11.37 -6.82 2.70
CA PHE A 60 -10.48 -7.82 2.12
C PHE A 60 -9.65 -8.54 3.19
N GLN A 61 -10.29 -9.44 3.93
CA GLN A 61 -9.72 -10.13 5.10
C GLN A 61 -8.39 -10.85 4.86
N THR A 62 -8.18 -11.38 3.65
CA THR A 62 -6.92 -12.07 3.31
C THR A 62 -5.75 -11.10 3.15
N LEU A 63 -6.04 -9.86 2.78
CA LEU A 63 -5.04 -8.82 2.51
C LEU A 63 -4.80 -7.89 3.72
N SER A 64 -5.79 -7.78 4.63
CA SER A 64 -5.75 -6.91 5.80
C SER A 64 -5.09 -7.55 7.03
#